data_AF-A0A1E2UKY9-F1
#
_entry.id   AF-A0A1E2UKY9-F1
#
_cell.length_a   1.000
_cell.length_b   1.000
_cell.length_c   1.000
_cell.angle_alpha   90.00
_cell.angle_beta   90.00
_cell.angle_gamma   90.00
#
_symmetry.space_group_name_H-M   'P 1'
#
loop_
_entity.id
_entity.type
_entity.pdbx_description
1 polymer ?
#
loop_
_entity_poly.entity_id
_entity_poly.type
_entity_poly.pdbx_seq_one_letter_code
_entity_poly.pdbx_strand_id
1 'polypeptide(L)'
;MNGVFNGCEKQEKAEIAEDEALDCVHEMDTINHYVGMYPIAAGGPVERGFGQFLMVFMGVMLLGFVCIKPKLRIMILGGGFTVIAVWMGFALYGDGGFKLLNTGYVSALVTSLDQEATSESSEPEIVIGGIAGVLKDSLEESGVEVILPSQVEKAKREQAKEGEVKKSHLIEQLKLTYDIDQVKSDQMAPWNGSAFQVMSWHYAKSLGRYFNNQEEIVPMVKNLKLAIHVVFIGLLGAMVLLLFGARKNGGLFYWLLVLVPIALPVIFVIDYSAWLWWYGHTLNDMGAFSVKPFMPTVFGDGKVAQFTTHSYPYKGFGLMVLSSLILAAAALIRFKQFKQKQE
;
A
#
# COMPACT_ATOMS: atom_id res chain seq x y z
N MET A 1 10.55 -40.19 -42.79
CA MET A 1 11.11 -39.32 -41.72
C MET A 1 10.62 -39.89 -40.40
N ASN A 2 11.50 -40.55 -39.65
CA ASN A 2 11.20 -41.16 -38.36
C ASN A 2 11.51 -40.16 -37.25
N GLY A 3 10.49 -39.68 -36.54
CA GLY A 3 10.63 -38.86 -35.34
C GLY A 3 10.21 -39.66 -34.11
N VAL A 4 10.89 -39.46 -32.98
CA VAL A 4 10.47 -39.99 -31.68
C VAL A 4 9.36 -39.09 -31.14
N PHE A 5 8.12 -39.53 -31.29
CA PHE A 5 6.97 -38.87 -30.66
C PHE A 5 6.85 -39.44 -29.25
N ASN A 6 7.22 -38.64 -28.25
CA ASN A 6 6.97 -39.00 -26.87
C ASN A 6 5.45 -38.99 -26.70
N GLY A 7 4.84 -40.16 -26.49
CA GLY A 7 3.38 -40.38 -26.45
C GLY A 7 2.65 -39.72 -25.26
N CYS A 8 3.12 -38.57 -24.81
CA CYS A 8 2.51 -37.77 -23.77
C CYS A 8 1.46 -36.85 -24.40
N GLU A 9 0.19 -37.16 -24.17
CA GLU A 9 -0.90 -36.22 -24.42
C GLU A 9 -0.92 -35.13 -23.36
N LYS A 10 -1.19 -33.89 -23.78
CA LYS A 10 -1.34 -32.75 -22.87
C LYS A 10 -2.63 -32.95 -22.07
N GLN A 11 -2.51 -33.30 -20.79
CA GLN A 11 -3.66 -33.36 -19.90
C GLN A 11 -4.10 -31.95 -19.51
N GLU A 12 -5.29 -31.55 -19.96
CA GLU A 12 -5.98 -30.39 -19.42
C GLU A 12 -6.58 -30.79 -18.07
N LYS A 13 -5.91 -30.40 -16.98
CA LYS A 13 -6.45 -30.55 -15.63
C LYS A 13 -7.25 -29.30 -15.29
N ALA A 14 -8.44 -29.48 -14.73
CA ALA A 14 -9.22 -28.37 -14.19
C ALA A 14 -8.43 -27.67 -13.07
N GLU A 15 -8.52 -26.35 -13.01
CA GLU A 15 -7.93 -25.58 -11.91
C GLU A 15 -8.48 -26.11 -10.57
N ILE A 16 -7.58 -26.35 -9.63
CA ILE A 16 -7.94 -26.78 -8.29
C ILE A 16 -8.50 -25.53 -7.59
N ALA A 17 -9.81 -25.48 -7.42
CA ALA A 17 -10.45 -24.46 -6.59
C ALA A 17 -10.31 -24.89 -5.13
N GLU A 18 -9.50 -24.18 -4.37
CA GLU A 18 -9.34 -24.42 -2.94
C GLU A 18 -10.41 -23.63 -2.18
N ASP A 19 -11.17 -24.33 -1.32
CA ASP A 19 -12.29 -23.77 -0.54
C ASP A 19 -11.83 -23.03 0.73
N GLU A 20 -10.53 -23.07 1.03
CA GLU A 20 -9.92 -22.46 2.21
C GLU A 20 -9.20 -21.17 1.82
N ALA A 21 -9.28 -20.13 2.67
CA ALA A 21 -8.62 -18.86 2.41
C ALA A 21 -7.12 -18.97 2.70
N LEU A 22 -6.34 -19.41 1.71
CA LEU A 22 -4.88 -19.32 1.78
C LEU A 22 -4.46 -17.84 1.90
N ASP A 23 -3.32 -17.59 2.56
CA ASP A 23 -2.65 -16.29 2.48
C ASP A 23 -2.09 -16.13 1.07
N CYS A 24 -2.96 -15.74 0.13
CA CYS A 24 -2.65 -15.64 -1.30
C CYS A 24 -1.42 -14.74 -1.57
N VAL A 25 -1.12 -13.81 -0.65
CA VAL A 25 0.04 -12.93 -0.78
C VAL A 25 1.33 -13.67 -0.40
N HIS A 26 1.30 -14.50 0.63
CA HIS A 26 2.46 -15.32 1.03
C HIS A 26 2.84 -16.31 -0.08
N GLU A 27 1.86 -16.98 -0.68
CA GLU A 27 2.12 -17.91 -1.78
C GLU A 27 2.70 -17.20 -3.01
N MET A 28 2.13 -16.05 -3.35
CA MET A 28 2.61 -15.27 -4.48
C MET A 28 4.02 -14.73 -4.21
N ASP A 29 4.31 -14.27 -2.99
CA ASP A 29 5.66 -13.83 -2.61
C ASP A 29 6.67 -14.98 -2.55
N THR A 30 6.23 -16.20 -2.23
CA THR A 30 7.03 -17.41 -2.34
C THR A 30 7.37 -17.72 -3.80
N ILE A 31 6.41 -17.62 -4.72
CA ILE A 31 6.66 -17.77 -6.17
C ILE A 31 7.61 -16.67 -6.65
N ASN A 32 7.39 -15.41 -6.23
CA ASN A 32 8.23 -14.28 -6.58
C ASN A 32 9.69 -14.54 -6.18
N HIS A 33 9.92 -15.03 -4.96
CA HIS A 33 11.25 -15.44 -4.50
C HIS A 33 11.89 -16.49 -5.42
N TYR A 34 11.17 -17.53 -5.85
CA TYR A 34 11.75 -18.54 -6.74
C TYR A 34 12.15 -17.99 -8.12
N VAL A 35 11.43 -16.99 -8.63
CA VAL A 35 11.63 -16.40 -9.96
C VAL A 35 12.55 -15.16 -9.93
N GLY A 36 13.02 -14.75 -8.74
CA GLY A 36 13.86 -13.56 -8.60
C GLY A 36 13.07 -12.25 -8.49
N MET A 37 11.75 -12.28 -8.40
CA MET A 37 10.93 -11.08 -8.19
C MET A 37 10.97 -10.64 -6.73
N TYR A 38 10.97 -9.33 -6.49
CA TYR A 38 10.80 -8.76 -5.15
C TYR A 38 9.40 -9.06 -4.58
N PRO A 39 9.22 -9.02 -3.24
CA PRO A 39 7.89 -9.15 -2.64
C PRO A 39 6.92 -8.08 -3.14
N ILE A 40 5.62 -8.38 -3.17
CA ILE A 40 4.56 -7.45 -3.59
C ILE A 40 4.55 -6.19 -2.72
N ALA A 41 4.98 -6.31 -1.47
CA ALA A 41 5.08 -5.19 -0.55
C ALA A 41 6.05 -4.09 -1.00
N ALA A 42 7.04 -4.42 -1.85
CA ALA A 42 7.98 -3.45 -2.42
C ALA A 42 7.35 -2.58 -3.53
N GLY A 43 6.18 -2.94 -4.04
CA GLY A 43 5.49 -2.23 -5.12
C GLY A 43 4.70 -1.03 -4.61
N GLY A 44 4.79 0.09 -5.34
CA GLY A 44 4.04 1.31 -5.07
C GLY A 44 4.21 1.90 -3.66
N PRO A 45 5.43 1.96 -3.08
CA PRO A 45 5.61 2.34 -1.68
C PRO A 45 5.14 3.78 -1.40
N VAL A 46 5.33 4.68 -2.36
CA VAL A 46 4.93 6.09 -2.23
C VAL A 46 3.43 6.23 -2.41
N GLU A 47 2.86 5.59 -3.42
CA GLU A 47 1.44 5.63 -3.77
C GLU A 47 0.59 5.07 -2.62
N ARG A 48 1.02 3.95 -2.04
CA ARG A 48 0.36 3.34 -0.87
C ARG A 48 0.50 4.21 0.38
N GLY A 49 1.68 4.78 0.62
CA GLY A 49 1.93 5.64 1.79
C GLY A 49 1.20 6.99 1.73
N PHE A 50 1.14 7.62 0.54
CA PHE A 50 0.48 8.91 0.35
C PHE A 50 -1.01 8.79 0.00
N GLY A 51 -1.51 7.58 -0.29
CA GLY A 51 -2.85 7.34 -0.81
C GLY A 51 -3.96 8.04 -0.03
N GLN A 52 -3.92 8.01 1.32
CA GLN A 52 -4.92 8.70 2.13
C GLN A 52 -4.93 10.22 1.93
N PHE A 53 -3.76 10.85 1.78
CA PHE A 53 -3.65 12.29 1.57
C PHE A 53 -4.12 12.65 0.17
N LEU A 54 -3.77 11.83 -0.83
CA LEU A 54 -4.22 12.01 -2.22
C LEU A 54 -5.75 11.90 -2.35
N MET A 55 -6.37 10.95 -1.63
CA MET A 55 -7.83 10.80 -1.64
C MET A 55 -8.54 12.01 -1.01
N VAL A 56 -8.05 12.52 0.12
CA VAL A 56 -8.63 13.72 0.75
C VAL A 56 -8.35 14.97 -0.10
N PHE A 57 -7.16 15.08 -0.68
CA PHE A 57 -6.80 16.14 -1.62
C PHE A 57 -7.73 16.18 -2.83
N MET A 58 -8.03 15.02 -3.41
CA MET A 58 -9.02 14.88 -4.48
C MET A 58 -10.40 15.36 -4.03
N GLY A 59 -10.86 14.95 -2.84
CA GLY A 59 -12.13 15.40 -2.28
C GLY A 59 -12.22 16.92 -2.12
N VAL A 60 -11.15 17.56 -1.61
CA VAL A 60 -11.05 19.02 -1.48
C VAL A 60 -11.10 19.70 -2.85
N MET A 61 -10.40 19.17 -3.86
CA MET A 61 -10.46 19.69 -5.24
C MET A 61 -11.87 19.66 -5.80
N LEU A 62 -12.60 18.56 -5.61
CA LEU A 62 -13.98 18.41 -6.06
C LEU A 62 -14.91 19.43 -5.38
N LEU A 63 -14.80 19.60 -4.06
CA LEU A 63 -15.54 20.63 -3.33
C LEU A 63 -15.25 22.04 -3.86
N GLY A 64 -13.98 22.31 -4.19
CA GLY A 64 -13.57 23.55 -4.83
C GLY A 64 -14.20 23.74 -6.21
N PHE A 65 -14.25 22.71 -7.05
CA PHE A 65 -14.84 22.77 -8.39
C PHE A 65 -16.36 22.97 -8.39
N VAL A 66 -17.06 22.38 -7.41
CA VAL A 66 -18.50 22.59 -7.24
C VAL A 66 -18.82 24.06 -6.92
N CYS A 67 -17.91 24.75 -6.23
CA CYS A 67 -18.09 26.15 -5.83
C CYS A 67 -17.87 27.17 -6.96
N ILE A 68 -18.95 27.87 -7.33
CA ILE A 68 -18.96 28.87 -8.41
C ILE A 68 -18.38 30.23 -7.96
N LYS A 69 -18.49 30.56 -6.67
CA LYS A 69 -18.03 31.85 -6.12
C LYS A 69 -16.51 31.78 -5.82
N PRO A 70 -15.66 32.58 -6.49
CA PRO A 70 -14.20 32.48 -6.34
C PRO A 70 -13.72 32.65 -4.89
N LYS A 71 -14.26 33.64 -4.15
CA LYS A 71 -13.88 33.88 -2.76
C LYS A 71 -14.14 32.66 -1.87
N LEU A 72 -15.32 32.06 -1.99
CA LEU A 72 -15.68 30.87 -1.22
C LEU A 72 -14.85 29.65 -1.63
N ARG A 73 -14.59 29.47 -2.93
CA ARG A 73 -13.73 28.40 -3.43
C ARG A 73 -12.31 28.50 -2.85
N ILE A 74 -11.72 29.69 -2.84
CA ILE A 74 -10.39 29.91 -2.23
C ILE A 74 -10.42 29.57 -0.75
N MET A 75 -11.49 29.95 -0.02
CA MET A 75 -11.59 29.61 1.41
C MET A 75 -11.66 28.09 1.63
N ILE A 76 -12.48 27.38 0.84
CA ILE A 76 -12.62 25.92 0.94
C ILE A 76 -11.31 25.22 0.61
N LEU A 77 -10.70 25.55 -0.54
CA LEU A 77 -9.44 24.96 -0.97
C LEU A 77 -8.31 25.33 0.00
N GLY A 78 -8.25 26.58 0.45
CA GLY A 78 -7.21 27.07 1.35
C GLY A 78 -7.27 26.39 2.72
N GLY A 79 -8.47 26.29 3.30
CA GLY A 79 -8.70 25.55 4.53
C GLY A 79 -8.37 24.06 4.37
N GLY A 80 -8.91 23.41 3.34
CA GLY A 80 -8.68 21.99 3.09
C GLY A 80 -7.22 21.65 2.85
N PHE A 81 -6.52 22.41 2.00
CA PHE A 81 -5.10 22.20 1.73
C PHE A 81 -4.22 22.49 2.94
N THR A 82 -4.56 23.48 3.77
CA THR A 82 -3.82 23.74 5.02
C THR A 82 -3.95 22.55 5.98
N VAL A 83 -5.16 22.03 6.15
CA VAL A 83 -5.40 20.83 6.99
C VAL A 83 -4.61 19.64 6.46
N ILE A 84 -4.65 19.38 5.15
CA ILE A 84 -3.90 18.27 4.54
C ILE A 84 -2.39 18.47 4.72
N ALA A 85 -1.86 19.68 4.46
CA ALA A 85 -0.43 19.96 4.56
C ALA A 85 0.08 19.77 6.00
N VAL A 86 -0.66 20.26 6.99
CA VAL A 86 -0.33 20.10 8.42
C VAL A 86 -0.42 18.64 8.83
N TRP A 87 -1.51 17.94 8.49
CA TRP A 87 -1.69 16.52 8.78
C TRP A 87 -0.58 15.66 8.15
N MET A 88 -0.29 15.89 6.87
CA MET A 88 0.75 15.19 6.14
C MET A 88 2.14 15.47 6.73
N GLY A 89 2.43 16.71 7.11
CA GLY A 89 3.69 17.09 7.76
C GLY A 89 3.90 16.39 9.10
N PHE A 90 2.88 16.39 9.97
CA PHE A 90 2.92 15.67 11.24
C PHE A 90 3.02 14.16 11.04
N ALA A 91 2.31 13.59 10.07
CA ALA A 91 2.36 12.16 9.81
C ALA A 91 3.75 11.70 9.33
N LEU A 92 4.36 12.44 8.41
CA LEU A 92 5.64 12.07 7.80
C LEU A 92 6.84 12.34 8.68
N TYR A 93 6.86 13.46 9.40
CA TYR A 93 8.06 13.94 10.11
C TYR A 93 7.87 14.10 11.61
N GLY A 94 6.64 14.03 12.13
CA GLY A 94 6.38 14.13 13.57
C GLY A 94 6.65 12.82 14.31
N ASP A 95 7.05 12.95 15.58
CA ASP A 95 7.20 11.81 16.48
C ASP A 95 5.85 11.11 16.70
N GLY A 96 5.80 9.81 16.46
CA GLY A 96 4.57 9.01 16.47
C GLY A 96 3.61 9.34 15.32
N GLY A 97 4.06 10.09 14.30
CA GLY A 97 3.27 10.53 13.15
C GLY A 97 2.61 9.37 12.38
N PHE A 98 3.18 8.18 12.41
CA PHE A 98 2.62 6.98 11.80
C PHE A 98 1.23 6.60 12.36
N LYS A 99 0.92 7.01 13.60
CA LYS A 99 -0.44 6.87 14.19
C LYS A 99 -1.50 7.67 13.44
N LEU A 100 -1.11 8.64 12.60
CA LEU A 100 -2.02 9.46 11.80
C LEU A 100 -2.35 8.84 10.43
N LEU A 101 -1.80 7.65 10.11
CA LEU A 101 -2.12 6.91 8.89
C LEU A 101 -3.33 5.99 9.06
N ASN A 102 -4.01 5.61 7.98
CA ASN A 102 -5.17 4.70 8.04
C ASN A 102 -4.76 3.31 8.58
N THR A 103 -5.60 2.73 9.45
CA THR A 103 -5.48 1.36 9.95
C THR A 103 -5.29 0.32 8.84
N GLY A 104 -5.96 0.46 7.70
CA GLY A 104 -5.78 -0.47 6.57
C GLY A 104 -4.35 -0.47 6.01
N TYR A 105 -3.71 0.70 5.96
CA TYR A 105 -2.31 0.79 5.53
C TYR A 105 -1.36 0.18 6.58
N VAL A 106 -1.59 0.49 7.86
CA VAL A 106 -0.82 -0.09 8.98
C VAL A 106 -0.93 -1.62 8.98
N SER A 107 -2.15 -2.14 8.86
CA SER A 107 -2.42 -3.59 8.77
C SER A 107 -1.70 -4.19 7.58
N ALA A 108 -1.74 -3.57 6.40
CA ALA A 108 -1.07 -4.09 5.22
C ALA A 108 0.46 -4.17 5.39
N LEU A 109 1.07 -3.21 6.09
CA LEU A 109 2.51 -3.25 6.40
C LEU A 109 2.84 -4.36 7.38
N VAL A 110 2.04 -4.54 8.44
CA VAL A 110 2.21 -5.66 9.39
C VAL A 110 2.03 -6.99 8.70
N THR A 111 0.90 -7.21 8.04
CA THR A 111 0.58 -8.46 7.36
C THR A 111 1.66 -8.82 6.37
N SER A 112 2.20 -7.85 5.62
CA SER A 112 3.29 -8.14 4.70
C SER A 112 4.55 -8.64 5.41
N LEU A 113 4.85 -8.20 6.64
CA LEU A 113 6.00 -8.66 7.44
C LEU A 113 5.74 -9.98 8.20
N ASP A 114 4.51 -10.22 8.59
CA ASP A 114 4.09 -11.32 9.48
C ASP A 114 3.85 -12.64 8.75
N GLN A 115 4.06 -12.70 7.43
CA GLN A 115 3.84 -13.88 6.59
C GLN A 115 4.70 -15.10 6.98
N GLU A 116 5.69 -14.94 7.87
CA GLU A 116 6.50 -16.04 8.42
C GLU A 116 5.88 -16.64 9.70
N ALA A 117 4.94 -15.97 10.35
CA ALA A 117 4.28 -16.47 11.57
C ALA A 117 3.18 -17.51 11.28
N THR A 118 2.80 -17.67 10.01
CA THR A 118 1.72 -18.56 9.56
C THR A 118 2.26 -19.89 9.03
N SER A 119 3.22 -20.51 9.72
CA SER A 119 3.42 -21.95 9.58
C SER A 119 2.33 -22.66 10.41
N GLU A 120 1.26 -23.07 9.75
CA GLU A 120 0.23 -24.02 10.22
C GLU A 120 -0.18 -23.92 11.71
N SER A 121 -1.15 -23.05 12.00
CA SER A 121 -2.35 -23.42 12.78
C SER A 121 -3.34 -22.26 12.78
N SER A 122 -4.59 -22.60 12.52
CA SER A 122 -5.74 -21.73 12.57
C SER A 122 -5.89 -21.03 13.93
N GLU A 123 -6.20 -19.74 13.87
CA GLU A 123 -6.55 -18.82 14.97
C GLU A 123 -5.41 -18.38 15.92
N PRO A 124 -5.40 -17.10 16.38
CA PRO A 124 -4.63 -16.71 17.55
C PRO A 124 -5.39 -17.15 18.81
N GLU A 125 -5.78 -18.42 18.89
CA GLU A 125 -5.77 -19.08 20.17
C GLU A 125 -4.31 -19.45 20.37
N ILE A 126 -3.62 -18.80 21.31
CA ILE A 126 -2.36 -19.34 21.81
C ILE A 126 -2.74 -20.63 22.54
N VAL A 127 -3.02 -21.69 21.78
CA VAL A 127 -2.93 -23.06 22.25
C VAL A 127 -1.44 -23.20 22.47
N ILE A 128 -1.04 -23.17 23.73
CA ILE A 128 0.34 -23.42 24.09
C ILE A 128 0.62 -24.91 23.77
N GLY A 129 0.93 -25.19 22.51
CA GLY A 129 1.34 -26.50 22.05
C GLY A 129 2.81 -26.74 22.38
N GLY A 130 3.11 -27.92 22.93
CA GLY A 130 4.48 -28.36 23.21
C GLY A 130 5.04 -27.93 24.58
N ILE A 131 6.35 -27.73 24.64
CA ILE A 131 7.14 -27.53 25.89
C ILE A 131 6.60 -26.39 26.75
N ALA A 132 6.09 -25.33 26.13
CA ALA A 132 5.55 -24.17 26.84
C ALA A 132 4.24 -24.49 27.60
N GLY A 133 3.43 -25.45 27.13
CA GLY A 133 2.17 -25.84 27.78
C GLY A 133 2.45 -26.66 29.03
N VAL A 134 3.40 -27.58 28.92
CA VAL A 134 3.94 -28.36 30.05
C VAL A 134 4.59 -27.44 31.10
N LEU A 135 5.26 -26.38 30.67
CA LEU A 135 5.84 -25.37 31.55
C LEU A 135 4.78 -24.56 32.30
N LYS A 136 3.68 -24.18 31.63
CA LYS A 136 2.55 -23.49 32.26
C LYS A 136 1.92 -24.38 33.33
N ASP A 137 1.60 -25.63 32.99
CA ASP A 137 0.97 -26.56 33.92
C ASP A 137 1.87 -26.82 35.14
N SER A 138 3.19 -26.92 34.94
CA SER A 138 4.17 -27.07 36.03
C SER A 138 4.27 -25.84 36.94
N LEU A 139 4.09 -24.63 36.39
CA LEU A 139 4.09 -23.38 37.14
C LEU A 139 2.80 -23.18 37.94
N GLU A 140 1.65 -23.54 37.35
CA GLU A 140 0.35 -23.49 38.01
C GLU A 140 0.25 -24.53 39.13
N GLU A 141 0.79 -25.74 38.94
CA GLU A 141 0.89 -26.78 39.97
C GLU A 141 1.83 -26.36 41.12
N SER A 142 2.81 -25.50 40.84
CA SER A 142 3.69 -24.89 41.85
C SER A 142 3.05 -23.68 42.56
N GLY A 143 1.77 -23.38 42.29
CA GLY A 143 1.01 -22.30 42.92
C GLY A 143 1.29 -20.91 42.36
N VAL A 144 1.92 -20.81 41.18
CA VAL A 144 2.17 -19.54 40.49
C VAL A 144 1.10 -19.36 39.41
N GLU A 145 0.24 -18.36 39.57
CA GLU A 145 -0.83 -18.06 38.61
C GLU A 145 -0.24 -17.40 37.35
N VAL A 146 -0.32 -18.08 36.20
CA VAL A 146 0.23 -17.61 34.93
C VAL A 146 -0.88 -17.01 34.07
N ILE A 147 -1.07 -15.70 34.20
CA ILE A 147 -2.02 -14.96 33.36
C ILE A 147 -1.43 -14.79 31.96
N LEU A 148 -2.10 -15.36 30.96
CA LEU A 148 -1.68 -15.26 29.57
C LEU A 148 -1.94 -13.85 29.01
N PRO A 149 -1.00 -13.28 28.23
CA PRO A 149 -1.22 -12.00 27.56
C PRO A 149 -2.50 -11.98 26.71
N SER A 150 -2.87 -13.12 26.11
CA SER A 150 -4.10 -13.29 25.34
C SER A 150 -5.38 -13.15 26.18
N GLN A 151 -5.36 -13.54 27.46
CA GLN A 151 -6.50 -13.37 28.37
C GLN A 151 -6.65 -11.92 28.82
N VAL A 152 -5.52 -11.22 29.04
CA VAL A 152 -5.49 -9.78 29.32
C VAL A 152 -5.93 -8.97 28.10
N GLU A 153 -5.54 -9.40 26.90
CA GLU A 153 -6.02 -8.80 25.64
C GLU A 153 -7.51 -9.00 25.44
N LYS A 154 -8.05 -10.19 25.72
CA LYS A 154 -9.48 -10.47 25.59
C LYS A 154 -10.31 -9.57 26.49
N ALA A 155 -9.89 -9.39 27.75
CA ALA A 155 -10.53 -8.46 28.69
C ALA A 155 -10.40 -6.97 28.25
N LYS A 156 -9.28 -6.58 27.63
CA LYS A 156 -9.11 -5.22 27.07
C LYS A 156 -9.93 -4.97 25.79
N ARG A 157 -10.14 -6.00 24.97
CA ARG A 157 -10.95 -5.95 23.73
C ARG A 157 -12.44 -5.69 24.03
N GLU A 158 -12.94 -6.08 25.20
CA GLU A 158 -14.35 -5.94 25.57
C GLU A 158 -14.76 -4.52 26.02
N GLN A 159 -13.82 -3.59 26.23
CA GLN A 159 -14.11 -2.25 26.79
C GLN A 159 -13.65 -1.05 25.93
N ALA A 160 -13.08 -1.27 24.74
CA ALA A 160 -12.53 -0.18 23.92
C ALA A 160 -13.14 -0.13 22.52
N LYS A 161 -13.11 1.06 21.88
CA LYS A 161 -13.44 1.21 20.45
C LYS A 161 -12.55 0.27 19.63
N GLU A 162 -13.14 -0.82 19.16
CA GLU A 162 -12.48 -2.01 18.64
C GLU A 162 -11.40 -1.71 17.58
N GLY A 163 -11.56 -0.65 16.78
CA GLY A 163 -10.60 -0.25 15.74
C GLY A 163 -9.35 0.49 16.22
N GLU A 164 -9.42 1.26 17.31
CA GLU A 164 -8.28 2.08 17.78
C GLU A 164 -7.26 1.23 18.54
N VAL A 165 -7.74 0.30 19.37
CA VAL A 165 -6.90 -0.67 20.08
C VAL A 165 -6.18 -1.59 19.10
N LYS A 166 -6.89 -2.13 18.10
CA LYS A 166 -6.30 -2.94 17.02
C LYS A 166 -5.16 -2.23 16.33
N LYS A 167 -5.34 -0.96 15.95
CA LYS A 167 -4.30 -0.17 15.29
C LYS A 167 -3.08 0.07 16.19
N SER A 168 -3.29 0.41 17.46
CA SER A 168 -2.18 0.63 18.39
C SER A 168 -1.30 -0.61 18.56
N HIS A 169 -1.94 -1.79 18.66
CA HIS A 169 -1.25 -3.08 18.71
C HIS A 169 -0.44 -3.34 17.43
N LEU A 170 -1.03 -3.10 16.25
CA LEU A 170 -0.31 -3.25 14.97
C LEU A 170 0.94 -2.36 14.90
N ILE A 171 0.86 -1.11 15.40
CA ILE A 171 2.01 -0.21 15.44
C ILE A 171 3.06 -0.71 16.44
N GLU A 172 2.64 -1.26 17.57
CA GLU A 172 3.53 -1.86 18.55
C GLU A 172 4.27 -3.08 17.98
N GLN A 173 3.61 -3.93 17.20
CA GLN A 173 4.24 -5.05 16.48
C GLN A 173 5.29 -4.58 15.46
N LEU A 174 5.01 -3.50 14.72
CA LEU A 174 6.01 -2.90 13.82
C LEU A 174 7.20 -2.34 14.61
N LYS A 175 6.94 -1.67 15.73
CA LYS A 175 7.98 -1.14 16.60
C LYS A 175 8.85 -2.25 17.18
N LEU A 176 8.26 -3.35 17.68
CA LEU A 176 9.00 -4.49 18.20
C LEU A 176 9.96 -5.04 17.13
N THR A 177 9.43 -5.24 15.91
CA THR A 177 10.22 -5.72 14.77
C THR A 177 11.34 -4.74 14.40
N TYR A 178 11.08 -3.43 14.49
CA TYR A 178 12.08 -2.38 14.28
C TYR A 178 13.18 -2.42 15.34
N ASP A 179 12.81 -2.52 16.61
CA ASP A 179 13.73 -2.51 17.75
C ASP A 179 14.67 -3.73 17.67
N ILE A 180 14.15 -4.90 17.23
CA ILE A 180 14.96 -6.10 16.97
C ILE A 180 16.01 -5.85 15.87
N ASP A 181 15.63 -5.17 14.78
CA ASP A 181 16.56 -4.84 13.69
C ASP A 181 17.58 -3.78 14.13
N GLN A 182 17.16 -2.81 14.92
CA GLN A 182 18.03 -1.78 15.46
C GLN A 182 19.13 -2.36 16.35
N VAL A 183 18.81 -3.33 17.22
CA VAL A 183 19.83 -4.00 18.04
C VAL A 183 20.88 -4.71 17.18
N LYS A 184 20.53 -5.11 15.96
CA LYS A 184 21.44 -5.77 15.01
C LYS A 184 22.21 -4.80 14.12
N SER A 185 21.93 -3.50 14.16
CA SER A 185 22.48 -2.52 13.21
C SER A 185 22.91 -1.22 13.88
N ASP A 186 24.21 -0.93 13.81
CA ASP A 186 24.80 0.29 14.37
C ASP A 186 24.39 1.59 13.62
N GLN A 187 23.75 1.45 12.46
CA GLN A 187 23.39 2.58 11.59
C GLN A 187 21.93 3.04 11.73
N MET A 188 21.09 2.28 12.45
CA MET A 188 19.66 2.57 12.57
C MET A 188 19.37 3.59 13.69
N ALA A 189 18.73 4.70 13.33
CA ALA A 189 18.30 5.72 14.29
C ALA A 189 17.23 5.17 15.28
N PRO A 190 17.13 5.71 16.51
CA PRO A 190 16.07 5.38 17.46
C PRO A 190 14.66 5.46 16.84
N TRP A 191 13.75 4.58 17.27
CA TRP A 191 12.35 4.66 16.85
C TRP A 191 11.74 6.01 17.22
N ASN A 192 11.38 6.80 16.21
CA ASN A 192 10.58 8.01 16.35
C ASN A 192 9.12 7.78 15.92
N GLY A 193 8.83 6.70 15.18
CA GLY A 193 7.47 6.35 14.76
C GLY A 193 6.86 7.34 13.77
N SER A 194 7.68 8.10 13.05
CA SER A 194 7.26 8.92 11.92
C SER A 194 6.98 8.03 10.71
N ALA A 195 6.04 8.42 9.84
CA ALA A 195 5.76 7.63 8.65
C ALA A 195 6.97 7.54 7.72
N PHE A 196 7.82 8.56 7.65
CA PHE A 196 9.06 8.49 6.88
C PHE A 196 10.00 7.37 7.38
N GLN A 197 10.18 7.25 8.71
CA GLN A 197 11.01 6.18 9.29
C GLN A 197 10.40 4.81 8.98
N VAL A 198 9.12 4.62 9.28
CA VAL A 198 8.47 3.32 9.09
C VAL A 198 8.45 2.90 7.63
N MET A 199 8.11 3.81 6.71
CA MET A 199 8.08 3.51 5.27
C MET A 199 9.46 3.13 4.73
N SER A 200 10.49 3.90 5.08
CA SER A 200 11.84 3.65 4.56
C SER A 200 12.48 2.39 5.14
N TRP A 201 12.25 2.10 6.43
CA TRP A 201 12.69 0.85 7.05
C TRP A 201 11.92 -0.36 6.50
N HIS A 202 10.59 -0.28 6.44
CA HIS A 202 9.74 -1.36 5.95
C HIS A 202 10.13 -1.74 4.52
N TYR A 203 10.32 -0.74 3.64
CA TYR A 203 10.77 -0.98 2.27
C TYR A 203 12.13 -1.67 2.21
N ALA A 204 13.10 -1.22 3.00
CA ALA A 204 14.42 -1.87 3.08
C ALA A 204 14.31 -3.33 3.54
N LYS A 205 13.48 -3.58 4.57
CA LYS A 205 13.23 -4.92 5.12
C LYS A 205 12.51 -5.82 4.11
N SER A 206 11.52 -5.30 3.39
CA SER A 206 10.80 -6.03 2.35
C SER A 206 11.71 -6.40 1.18
N LEU A 207 12.53 -5.47 0.68
CA LEU A 207 13.47 -5.78 -0.40
C LEU A 207 14.50 -6.85 0.02
N GLY A 208 14.99 -6.78 1.26
CA GLY A 208 15.97 -7.70 1.81
C GLY A 208 15.43 -9.02 2.34
N ARG A 209 14.12 -9.27 2.27
CA ARG A 209 13.49 -10.47 2.86
C ARG A 209 14.08 -11.76 2.28
N TYR A 210 14.03 -11.87 0.96
CA TYR A 210 14.48 -13.06 0.25
C TYR A 210 15.90 -12.88 -0.31
N PHE A 211 16.21 -11.64 -0.72
CA PHE A 211 17.43 -11.31 -1.44
C PHE A 211 18.19 -10.24 -0.68
N ASN A 212 19.15 -10.63 0.16
CA ASN A 212 19.96 -9.68 0.91
C ASN A 212 21.09 -9.09 0.05
N ASN A 213 20.75 -8.40 -1.05
CA ASN A 213 21.69 -7.70 -1.91
C ASN A 213 21.77 -6.20 -1.56
N GLN A 214 22.67 -5.85 -0.65
CA GLN A 214 22.80 -4.46 -0.18
C GLN A 214 23.25 -3.47 -1.26
N GLU A 215 23.97 -3.93 -2.30
CA GLU A 215 24.41 -3.06 -3.40
C GLU A 215 23.22 -2.52 -4.22
N GLU A 216 22.16 -3.29 -4.35
CA GLU A 216 20.90 -2.89 -4.99
C GLU A 216 19.92 -2.20 -4.02
N ILE A 217 19.81 -2.73 -2.80
CA ILE A 217 18.80 -2.26 -1.83
C ILE A 217 19.09 -0.84 -1.34
N VAL A 218 20.34 -0.55 -0.98
CA VAL A 218 20.72 0.77 -0.45
C VAL A 218 20.36 1.92 -1.40
N PRO A 219 20.70 1.88 -2.72
CA PRO A 219 20.28 2.94 -3.64
C PRO A 219 18.77 2.99 -3.85
N MET A 220 18.05 1.85 -3.86
CA MET A 220 16.58 1.84 -3.94
C MET A 220 15.94 2.55 -2.73
N VAL A 221 16.41 2.27 -1.52
CA VAL A 221 15.93 2.92 -0.29
C VAL A 221 16.26 4.41 -0.30
N LYS A 222 17.44 4.81 -0.80
CA LYS A 222 17.80 6.22 -0.98
C LYS A 222 16.86 6.93 -1.95
N ASN A 223 16.54 6.28 -3.07
CA ASN A 223 15.58 6.79 -4.05
C ASN A 223 14.18 6.92 -3.44
N LEU A 224 13.73 5.95 -2.64
CA LEU A 224 12.46 6.05 -1.93
C LEU A 224 12.45 7.24 -0.96
N LYS A 225 13.50 7.39 -0.14
CA LYS A 225 13.60 8.52 0.81
C LYS A 225 13.51 9.87 0.08
N LEU A 226 14.23 9.99 -1.04
CA LEU A 226 14.16 11.18 -1.90
C LEU A 226 12.75 11.37 -2.49
N ALA A 227 12.15 10.30 -3.02
CA ALA A 227 10.82 10.34 -3.61
C ALA A 227 9.76 10.80 -2.60
N ILE A 228 9.81 10.34 -1.35
CA ILE A 228 8.91 10.80 -0.29
C ILE A 228 9.02 12.33 -0.10
N HIS A 229 10.24 12.87 -0.09
CA HIS A 229 10.47 14.31 0.07
C HIS A 229 9.99 15.10 -1.16
N VAL A 230 10.30 14.60 -2.36
CA VAL A 230 9.90 15.22 -3.63
C VAL A 230 8.38 15.24 -3.77
N VAL A 231 7.70 14.13 -3.46
CA VAL A 231 6.23 14.06 -3.50
C VAL A 231 5.62 14.97 -2.45
N PHE A 232 6.15 15.00 -1.23
CA PHE A 232 5.70 15.93 -0.19
C PHE A 232 5.76 17.39 -0.67
N ILE A 233 6.92 17.84 -1.15
CA ILE A 233 7.12 19.21 -1.64
C ILE A 233 6.28 19.46 -2.90
N GLY A 234 6.21 18.49 -3.81
CA GLY A 234 5.42 18.55 -5.02
C GLY A 234 3.92 18.75 -4.74
N LEU A 235 3.38 18.06 -3.74
CA LEU A 235 2.00 18.23 -3.29
C LEU A 235 1.77 19.63 -2.69
N LEU A 236 2.69 20.15 -1.89
CA LEU A 236 2.61 21.52 -1.38
C LEU A 236 2.65 22.55 -2.53
N GLY A 237 3.52 22.35 -3.51
CA GLY A 237 3.59 23.18 -4.71
C GLY A 237 2.29 23.13 -5.53
N ALA A 238 1.72 21.93 -5.70
CA ALA A 238 0.44 21.73 -6.37
C ALA A 238 -0.70 22.44 -5.63
N MET A 239 -0.75 22.38 -4.30
CA MET A 239 -1.73 23.12 -3.49
C MET A 239 -1.66 24.62 -3.75
N VAL A 240 -0.46 25.21 -3.76
CA VAL A 240 -0.26 26.64 -4.02
C VAL A 240 -0.69 27.02 -5.45
N LEU A 241 -0.32 26.19 -6.43
CA LEU A 241 -0.68 26.39 -7.84
C LEU A 241 -2.20 26.31 -8.04
N LEU A 242 -2.87 25.34 -7.42
CA LEU A 242 -4.33 25.21 -7.51
C LEU A 242 -5.05 26.35 -6.77
N LEU A 243 -4.53 26.83 -5.64
CA LEU A 243 -5.05 28.03 -4.97
C LEU A 243 -4.92 29.28 -5.83
N PHE A 244 -3.81 29.41 -6.56
CA PHE A 244 -3.62 30.48 -7.54
C PHE A 244 -4.66 30.37 -8.67
N GLY A 245 -4.83 29.18 -9.25
CA GLY A 245 -5.82 28.90 -10.30
C GLY A 245 -7.27 29.13 -9.84
N ALA A 246 -7.56 28.85 -8.58
CA ALA A 246 -8.88 29.03 -8.00
C ALA A 246 -9.33 30.49 -7.86
N ARG A 247 -8.48 31.48 -8.13
CA ARG A 247 -8.83 32.91 -8.06
C ARG A 247 -9.79 33.37 -9.15
N LYS A 248 -9.78 32.69 -10.30
CA LYS A 248 -10.59 33.07 -11.47
C LYS A 248 -11.50 31.91 -11.87
N ASN A 249 -12.66 32.25 -12.44
CA ASN A 249 -13.62 31.28 -12.98
C ASN A 249 -13.28 30.94 -14.43
N GLY A 250 -12.06 30.43 -14.65
CA GLY A 250 -11.54 30.11 -15.98
C GLY A 250 -10.02 30.10 -16.02
N GLY A 251 -9.47 29.71 -17.17
CA GLY A 251 -8.04 29.51 -17.39
C GLY A 251 -7.56 28.10 -17.07
N LEU A 252 -6.34 27.78 -17.52
CA LEU A 252 -5.76 26.43 -17.42
C LEU A 252 -5.75 25.89 -15.98
N PHE A 253 -5.27 26.69 -15.03
CA PHE A 253 -5.11 26.27 -13.63
C PHE A 253 -6.43 26.02 -12.90
N TYR A 254 -7.52 26.68 -13.30
CA TYR A 254 -8.85 26.36 -12.78
C TYR A 254 -9.31 24.98 -13.26
N TRP A 255 -9.10 24.67 -14.54
CA TRP A 255 -9.50 23.39 -15.12
C TRP A 255 -8.71 22.21 -14.56
N LEU A 256 -7.49 22.42 -14.06
CA LEU A 256 -6.74 21.39 -13.34
C LEU A 256 -7.51 20.82 -12.12
N LEU A 257 -8.40 21.60 -11.50
CA LEU A 257 -9.24 21.13 -10.38
C LEU A 257 -10.17 19.97 -10.75
N VAL A 258 -10.51 19.82 -12.04
CA VAL A 258 -11.42 18.76 -12.51
C VAL A 258 -10.74 17.81 -13.50
N LEU A 259 -9.83 18.31 -14.34
CA LEU A 259 -9.15 17.48 -15.34
C LEU A 259 -8.24 16.42 -14.70
N VAL A 260 -7.57 16.74 -13.60
CA VAL A 260 -6.75 15.76 -12.87
C VAL A 260 -7.62 14.63 -12.30
N PRO A 261 -8.71 14.89 -11.56
CA PRO A 261 -9.65 13.84 -11.14
C PRO A 261 -10.23 13.02 -12.31
N ILE A 262 -10.56 13.66 -13.43
CA ILE A 262 -11.06 12.97 -14.63
C ILE A 262 -10.00 12.02 -15.20
N ALA A 263 -8.74 12.42 -15.21
CA ALA A 263 -7.64 11.61 -15.72
C ALA A 263 -7.22 10.46 -14.79
N LEU A 264 -7.75 10.40 -13.55
CA LEU A 264 -7.33 9.43 -12.53
C LEU A 264 -7.37 7.96 -12.98
N PRO A 265 -8.42 7.45 -13.68
CA PRO A 265 -8.42 6.07 -14.17
C PRO A 265 -7.27 5.77 -15.14
N VAL A 266 -6.94 6.73 -16.00
CA VAL A 266 -5.85 6.56 -16.98
C VAL A 266 -4.51 6.61 -16.28
N ILE A 267 -4.33 7.56 -15.35
CA ILE A 267 -3.12 7.66 -14.52
C ILE A 267 -2.91 6.37 -13.74
N PHE A 268 -3.96 5.80 -13.15
CA PHE A 268 -3.90 4.53 -12.43
C PHE A 268 -3.44 3.37 -13.32
N VAL A 269 -3.96 3.23 -14.55
CA VAL A 269 -3.53 2.16 -15.46
C VAL A 269 -2.07 2.33 -15.86
N ILE A 270 -1.62 3.56 -16.09
CA ILE A 270 -0.22 3.85 -16.42
C ILE A 270 0.69 3.45 -15.25
N ASP A 271 0.36 3.90 -14.04
CA ASP A 271 1.14 3.61 -12.84
C ASP A 271 1.18 2.11 -12.52
N TYR A 272 0.02 1.45 -12.54
CA TYR A 272 -0.10 0.00 -12.38
C TYR A 272 0.75 -0.75 -13.42
N SER A 273 0.66 -0.38 -14.70
CA SER A 273 1.44 -1.02 -15.77
C SER A 273 2.94 -0.79 -15.60
N ALA A 274 3.35 0.38 -15.11
CA ALA A 274 4.75 0.69 -14.84
C ALA A 274 5.31 -0.18 -13.71
N TRP A 275 4.53 -0.40 -12.64
CA TRP A 275 4.91 -1.32 -11.57
C TRP A 275 5.01 -2.76 -12.05
N LEU A 276 4.04 -3.26 -12.83
CA LEU A 276 4.12 -4.60 -13.41
C LEU A 276 5.36 -4.76 -14.30
N TRP A 277 5.64 -3.76 -15.15
CA TRP A 277 6.83 -3.76 -15.97
C TRP A 277 8.11 -3.80 -15.12
N TRP A 278 8.20 -2.96 -14.09
CA TRP A 278 9.34 -2.92 -13.17
C TRP A 278 9.58 -4.28 -12.52
N TYR A 279 8.52 -4.91 -12.03
CA TYR A 279 8.58 -6.25 -11.42
C TYR A 279 9.12 -7.31 -12.37
N GLY A 280 8.66 -7.33 -13.62
CA GLY A 280 9.10 -8.33 -14.59
C GLY A 280 10.43 -8.01 -15.28
N HIS A 281 11.00 -6.81 -15.07
CA HIS A 281 12.29 -6.38 -15.65
C HIS A 281 13.38 -6.12 -14.60
N THR A 282 13.04 -6.20 -13.31
CA THR A 282 13.97 -6.04 -12.18
C THR A 282 14.02 -7.35 -11.41
N LEU A 283 14.42 -8.41 -12.11
CA LEU A 283 14.58 -9.75 -11.55
C LEU A 283 15.96 -9.87 -10.92
N ASN A 284 16.03 -10.45 -9.73
CA ASN A 284 17.25 -10.72 -8.99
C ASN A 284 17.88 -12.05 -9.46
N ASP A 285 19.19 -12.03 -9.72
CA ASP A 285 19.95 -13.21 -10.17
C ASP A 285 20.05 -14.31 -9.11
N MET A 286 19.74 -14.02 -7.84
CA MET A 286 19.69 -15.01 -6.75
C MET A 286 18.41 -15.86 -6.76
N GLY A 287 17.46 -15.59 -7.67
CA GLY A 287 16.29 -16.44 -7.85
C GLY A 287 16.68 -17.87 -8.25
N ALA A 288 15.95 -18.88 -7.74
CA ALA A 288 16.24 -20.28 -8.07
C ALA A 288 16.04 -20.60 -9.56
N PHE A 289 15.14 -19.88 -10.24
CA PHE A 289 14.89 -20.02 -11.67
C PHE A 289 15.14 -18.69 -12.38
N SER A 290 16.05 -18.70 -13.35
CA SER A 290 16.25 -17.56 -14.24
C SER A 290 15.14 -17.52 -15.30
N VAL A 291 14.26 -16.53 -15.20
CA VAL A 291 13.21 -16.28 -16.18
C VAL A 291 13.62 -15.07 -17.03
N LYS A 292 13.30 -15.10 -18.33
CA LYS A 292 13.52 -13.94 -19.19
C LYS A 292 12.64 -12.78 -18.73
N PRO A 293 13.10 -11.52 -18.83
CA PRO A 293 12.27 -10.37 -18.54
C PRO A 293 10.94 -10.46 -19.27
N PHE A 294 9.86 -10.22 -18.52
CA PHE A 294 8.50 -10.28 -19.02
C PHE A 294 7.68 -9.16 -18.39
N MET A 295 6.42 -9.03 -18.80
CA MET A 295 5.50 -8.09 -18.18
C MET A 295 4.28 -8.88 -17.73
N PRO A 296 3.95 -8.91 -16.43
CA PRO A 296 2.69 -9.46 -15.96
C PRO A 296 1.50 -8.84 -16.70
N THR A 297 0.44 -9.62 -16.89
CA THR A 297 -0.73 -9.17 -17.64
C THR A 297 -1.44 -8.01 -16.95
N VAL A 298 -1.58 -6.89 -17.67
CA VAL A 298 -2.29 -5.70 -17.16
C VAL A 298 -3.79 -5.98 -17.05
N PHE A 299 -4.41 -6.45 -18.13
CA PHE A 299 -5.83 -6.79 -18.18
C PHE A 299 -6.05 -8.10 -18.96
N GLY A 300 -6.99 -8.91 -18.46
CA GLY A 300 -7.38 -10.18 -19.06
C GLY A 300 -6.59 -11.37 -18.52
N ASP A 301 -6.62 -12.46 -19.28
CA ASP A 301 -5.96 -13.71 -18.92
C ASP A 301 -4.55 -13.74 -19.50
N GLY A 302 -3.58 -14.01 -18.63
CA GLY A 302 -2.17 -14.19 -18.94
C GLY A 302 -1.70 -15.59 -18.65
N LYS A 303 -0.50 -15.90 -19.16
CA LYS A 303 0.22 -17.10 -18.74
C LYS A 303 1.68 -16.76 -18.49
N VAL A 304 2.15 -17.08 -17.29
CA VAL A 304 3.56 -16.95 -16.89
C VAL A 304 4.02 -18.33 -16.43
N ALA A 305 4.91 -18.95 -17.20
CA ALA A 305 5.30 -20.35 -17.01
C ALA A 305 4.09 -21.29 -16.97
N GLN A 306 3.84 -21.98 -15.85
CA GLN A 306 2.69 -22.87 -15.65
C GLN A 306 1.49 -22.19 -14.99
N PHE A 307 1.62 -20.92 -14.59
CA PHE A 307 0.57 -20.19 -13.90
C PHE A 307 -0.28 -19.40 -14.91
N THR A 308 -1.59 -19.50 -14.77
CA THR A 308 -2.55 -18.60 -15.41
C THR A 308 -2.75 -17.39 -14.51
N THR A 309 -2.78 -16.19 -15.10
CA THR A 309 -3.00 -14.95 -14.36
C THR A 309 -4.31 -14.34 -14.81
N HIS A 310 -5.23 -14.11 -13.88
CA HIS A 310 -6.49 -13.44 -14.16
C HIS A 310 -6.43 -12.00 -13.62
N SER A 311 -6.17 -11.03 -14.50
CA SER A 311 -6.07 -9.61 -14.11
C SER A 311 -7.31 -8.85 -14.56
N TYR A 312 -8.27 -8.63 -13.65
CA TYR A 312 -9.51 -7.94 -13.94
C TYR A 312 -9.76 -6.77 -12.99
N PRO A 313 -10.33 -5.66 -13.49
CA PRO A 313 -10.65 -4.52 -12.65
C PRO A 313 -11.70 -4.90 -11.60
N TYR A 314 -11.42 -4.55 -10.35
CA TYR A 314 -12.37 -4.72 -9.25
C TYR A 314 -13.20 -3.44 -9.02
N LYS A 315 -14.06 -3.48 -8.00
CA LYS A 315 -15.02 -2.40 -7.65
C LYS A 315 -14.35 -1.01 -7.56
N GLY A 316 -13.14 -0.94 -7.01
CA GLY A 316 -12.41 0.33 -6.86
C GLY A 316 -12.12 1.02 -8.20
N PHE A 317 -11.64 0.27 -9.20
CA PHE A 317 -11.39 0.82 -10.54
C PHE A 317 -12.70 1.19 -11.24
N GLY A 318 -13.75 0.37 -11.12
CA GLY A 318 -15.07 0.68 -11.68
C GLY A 318 -15.66 1.99 -11.13
N LEU A 319 -15.56 2.21 -9.81
CA LEU A 319 -15.97 3.47 -9.18
C LEU A 319 -15.16 4.67 -9.67
N MET A 320 -13.86 4.48 -9.89
CA MET A 320 -12.97 5.50 -10.42
C MET A 320 -13.38 5.94 -11.84
N VAL A 321 -13.66 4.98 -12.72
CA VAL A 321 -14.14 5.22 -14.09
C VAL A 321 -15.49 5.94 -14.07
N LEU A 322 -16.44 5.45 -13.26
CA LEU A 322 -17.76 6.08 -13.12
C LEU A 322 -17.63 7.54 -12.64
N SER A 323 -16.80 7.79 -11.62
CA SER A 323 -16.54 9.15 -11.12
C SER A 323 -15.94 10.04 -12.22
N SER A 324 -14.99 9.54 -13.00
CA SER A 324 -14.39 10.27 -14.12
C SER A 324 -15.44 10.70 -15.16
N LEU A 325 -16.35 9.80 -15.54
CA LEU A 325 -17.42 10.10 -16.49
C LEU A 325 -18.41 11.16 -15.96
N ILE A 326 -18.81 11.05 -14.68
CA ILE A 326 -19.69 12.03 -14.03
C ILE A 326 -19.01 13.41 -13.99
N LEU A 327 -17.73 13.46 -13.64
CA LEU A 327 -16.96 14.70 -13.59
C LEU A 327 -16.75 15.31 -14.97
N ALA A 328 -16.54 14.49 -16.00
CA ALA A 328 -16.46 14.96 -17.39
C ALA A 328 -17.77 15.62 -17.83
N ALA A 329 -18.92 15.02 -17.52
CA ALA A 329 -20.22 15.65 -17.78
C ALA A 329 -20.39 16.97 -17.02
N ALA A 330 -20.02 17.00 -15.73
CA ALA A 330 -20.07 18.22 -14.91
C ALA A 330 -19.13 19.32 -15.44
N ALA A 331 -17.95 18.95 -15.93
CA ALA A 331 -17.00 19.85 -16.58
C ALA A 331 -17.57 20.48 -17.85
N LEU A 332 -18.24 19.70 -18.70
CA LEU A 332 -18.90 20.21 -19.91
C LEU A 332 -20.04 21.19 -19.58
N ILE A 333 -20.84 20.89 -18.55
CA ILE A 333 -21.89 21.80 -18.08
C ILE A 333 -21.27 23.11 -17.58
N ARG A 334 -20.20 23.02 -16.77
CA ARG A 334 -19.49 24.20 -16.26
C ARG A 334 -18.89 25.04 -17.39
N PHE A 335 -18.34 24.39 -18.42
CA PHE A 335 -17.79 25.05 -19.59
C PHE A 335 -18.85 25.89 -20.30
N LYS A 336 -20.03 25.32 -20.56
CA LYS A 336 -21.17 26.03 -21.15
C LYS A 336 -21.61 27.23 -20.29
N GLN A 337 -21.72 27.05 -18.97
CA GLN A 337 -22.12 28.12 -18.04
C GLN A 337 -21.15 29.32 -18.06
N PHE A 338 -19.85 29.09 -18.21
CA PHE A 338 -18.88 30.18 -18.27
C PHE A 338 -18.86 30.87 -19.63
N LYS A 339 -19.07 30.13 -20.73
CA LYS A 339 -19.21 30.73 -22.07
C LYS A 339 -20.43 31.66 -22.16
N GLN A 340 -21.59 31.21 -21.66
CA GLN A 340 -22.83 32.02 -21.64
C GLN A 340 -22.76 33.28 -20.77
N LYS A 341 -21.82 33.37 -19.82
CA LYS A 341 -21.60 34.58 -19.00
C LYS A 341 -20.62 35.58 -19.63
N GLN A 342 -19.91 35.16 -20.69
CA GLN A 342 -18.96 36.01 -21.42
C GLN A 342 -19.60 36.64 -22.67
N GLU A 343 -20.69 36.06 -23.17
CA GLU A 343 -21.61 36.64 -24.17
C GLU A 343 -22.58 37.62 -23.52
#